data_AF-A0A7C5QLP5-F1
#
_entry.id   AF-A0A7C5QLP5-F1
#
_cell.length_a   1.000
_cell.length_b   1.000
_cell.length_c   1.000
_cell.angle_alpha   90.00
_cell.angle_beta   90.00
_cell.angle_gamma   90.00
#
_symmetry.space_group_name_H-M   'P 1'
#
loop_
_entity.id
_entity.type
_entity.pdbx_description
1 polymer ?
#
loop_
_entity_poly.entity_id
_entity_poly.type
_entity_poly.pdbx_seq_one_letter_code
_entity_poly.pdbx_strand_id
1 'polypeptide(L)' 'MTDKKSPRAGEVRCLNCFERFYPQRGAERFTCPSCGIEWRISWTTTQVPKIRGPVWEKLYRKPDEK' A
#
# COMPACT_ATOMS: atom_id res chain seq x y z
N MET A 1 -22.05 -17.99 -16.54
CA MET A 1 -20.68 -17.82 -16.03
C MET A 1 -20.36 -16.34 -16.17
N THR A 2 -20.70 -15.52 -15.18
CA THR A 2 -20.64 -14.06 -15.32
C THR A 2 -19.19 -13.60 -15.19
N ASP A 3 -18.58 -13.27 -16.33
CA ASP A 3 -17.34 -12.51 -16.48
C ASP A 3 -17.50 -11.15 -15.80
N LYS A 4 -17.27 -11.10 -14.47
CA LYS A 4 -17.06 -9.83 -13.77
C LYS A 4 -15.62 -9.42 -14.03
N LYS A 5 -15.36 -8.85 -15.22
CA LYS A 5 -14.15 -8.06 -15.48
C LYS A 5 -14.19 -6.85 -14.55
N SER A 6 -13.76 -7.08 -13.32
CA SER A 6 -13.84 -6.11 -12.24
C SER A 6 -12.86 -4.98 -12.56
N PRO A 7 -13.30 -3.71 -12.70
CA PRO A 7 -12.40 -2.58 -12.97
C PRO A 7 -11.45 -2.26 -11.81
N ARG A 8 -11.42 -3.11 -10.76
CA ARG A 8 -10.61 -2.98 -9.55
C ARG A 8 -9.13 -3.35 -9.73
N ALA A 9 -8.68 -3.53 -10.97
CA ALA A 9 -7.29 -3.82 -11.32
C ALA A 9 -6.42 -2.58 -11.04
N GLY A 10 -6.01 -2.42 -9.79
CA GLY A 10 -5.10 -1.35 -9.35
C GLY A 10 -5.51 -0.63 -8.08
N GLU A 11 -6.69 -0.92 -7.50
CA GLU A 11 -7.07 -0.34 -6.20
C GLU A 11 -6.44 -1.14 -5.05
N VAL A 12 -5.78 -0.43 -4.14
CA VAL A 12 -5.27 -0.99 -2.88
C VAL A 12 -6.05 -0.39 -1.74
N ARG A 13 -6.43 -1.23 -0.79
CA ARG A 13 -7.03 -0.81 0.47
C ARG A 13 -5.94 -0.72 1.54
N CYS A 14 -5.86 0.41 2.24
CA CYS A 14 -5.03 0.52 3.43
C CYS A 14 -5.43 -0.54 4.46
N LEU A 15 -4.46 -1.22 5.08
CA LEU A 15 -4.74 -2.16 6.17
C LEU A 15 -4.93 -1.47 7.54
N ASN A 16 -4.69 -0.16 7.64
CA ASN A 16 -4.86 0.60 8.88
C ASN A 16 -6.16 1.43 8.89
N CYS A 17 -6.32 2.38 7.96
CA CYS A 17 -7.52 3.22 7.91
C CYS A 17 -8.59 2.72 6.94
N PHE A 18 -8.35 1.60 6.26
CA PHE A 18 -9.28 1.00 5.29
C PHE A 18 -9.63 1.85 4.06
N GLU A 19 -8.96 2.98 3.88
CA GLU A 19 -9.12 3.86 2.72
C GLU A 19 -8.61 3.21 1.44
N ARG A 20 -9.28 3.47 0.32
CA ARG A 20 -8.89 2.93 -0.98
C ARG A 20 -8.08 3.95 -1.76
N PHE A 21 -7.00 3.51 -2.38
CA PHE A 21 -6.13 4.37 -3.18
C PHE A 21 -5.51 3.61 -4.35
N TYR A 22 -4.98 4.35 -5.32
CA TYR A 22 -4.33 3.82 -6.50
C TYR A 22 -2.83 4.12 -6.43
N PRO A 23 -1.99 3.16 -6.00
CA PRO A 23 -0.55 3.35 -6.04
C PRO A 23 -0.07 3.43 -7.48
N GLN A 24 0.98 4.22 -7.73
CA GLN A 24 1.61 4.31 -9.04
C GLN A 24 2.11 2.93 -9.47
N ARG A 25 1.85 2.54 -10.73
CA ARG A 25 2.24 1.23 -11.26
C ARG A 25 3.76 1.03 -11.11
N GLY A 26 4.15 -0.07 -10.47
CA GLY A 26 5.55 -0.39 -10.18
C GLY A 26 6.13 0.26 -8.93
N ALA A 27 5.37 1.08 -8.19
CA ALA A 27 5.85 1.64 -6.93
C ALA A 27 5.98 0.55 -5.86
N GLU A 28 7.18 0.39 -5.30
CA GLU A 28 7.45 -0.60 -4.24
C GLU A 28 7.03 -0.12 -2.85
N ARG A 29 6.83 1.19 -2.70
CA ARG A 29 6.45 1.84 -1.46
C ARG A 29 5.36 2.86 -1.74
N PHE A 30 4.41 2.96 -0.82
CA PHE A 30 3.34 3.92 -0.92
C PHE A 30 2.92 4.40 0.46
N THR A 31 2.85 5.71 0.64
CA THR A 31 2.36 6.32 1.87
C THR A 31 0.88 6.61 1.75
N CYS A 32 0.09 6.09 2.68
CA CYS A 32 -1.33 6.38 2.72
C CYS A 32 -1.55 7.88 3.01
N PRO A 33 -2.25 8.63 2.14
CA PRO A 33 -2.50 10.06 2.36
C PRO A 33 -3.48 10.32 3.51
N SER A 34 -4.25 9.31 3.92
CA SER A 34 -5.26 9.41 4.98
C SER A 34 -4.65 9.23 6.38
N CYS A 35 -3.84 8.17 6.59
CA CYS A 35 -3.23 7.89 7.89
C CYS A 35 -1.73 8.17 8.00
N GLY A 36 -1.06 8.48 6.89
CA GLY A 36 0.39 8.73 6.87
C GLY A 36 1.27 7.48 6.98
N ILE A 37 0.69 6.27 7.01
CA ILE A 37 1.46 5.03 7.11
C ILE A 37 2.03 4.63 5.75
N GLU A 38 3.32 4.33 5.73
CA GLU A 38 4.04 3.82 4.56
C GLU A 38 3.91 2.30 4.46
N TRP A 39 3.39 1.83 3.33
CA TRP A 39 3.18 0.42 3.01
C TRP A 39 4.16 -0.03 1.95
N ARG A 40 4.72 -1.23 2.12
CA ARG A 40 5.44 -1.92 1.04
C ARG A 40 4.45 -2.57 0.11
N ILE A 41 4.50 -2.18 -1.16
CA ILE A 41 3.67 -2.74 -2.22
C ILE A 41 4.53 -3.60 -3.13
N SER A 42 4.08 -4.80 -3.44
CA SER A 42 4.69 -5.64 -4.45
C SER A 42 3.70 -5.87 -5.59
N TRP A 43 4.22 -5.81 -6.81
CA TRP A 43 3.46 -6.02 -8.03
C TRP A 43 3.77 -7.41 -8.55
N THR A 44 2.90 -8.39 -8.28
CA THR A 44 3.03 -9.73 -8.87
C THR A 44 2.64 -9.72 -10.35
N THR A 45 1.80 -8.77 -10.74
CA THR A 45 1.38 -8.49 -12.12
C THR A 45 1.18 -6.99 -12.23
N THR A 46 1.44 -6.37 -13.39
CA THR A 46 1.37 -4.91 -13.62
C THR A 46 0.01 -4.27 -13.28
N GLN A 47 -1.00 -5.10 -12.98
CA GLN A 47 -2.37 -4.71 -12.69
C GLN A 47 -2.81 -4.97 -11.25
N VAL A 48 -2.10 -5.80 -10.48
CA VAL A 48 -2.54 -6.23 -9.14
C VAL A 48 -1.48 -5.90 -8.09
N PRO A 49 -1.57 -4.72 -7.46
CA PRO A 49 -0.73 -4.37 -6.32
C PRO A 49 -1.13 -5.17 -5.07
N LYS A 50 -0.13 -5.69 -4.34
CA LYS A 50 -0.32 -6.39 -3.06
C LYS A 50 0.47 -5.68 -1.96
N ILE A 51 -0.16 -5.46 -0.81
CA ILE A 51 0.55 -4.97 0.39
C ILE A 51 1.34 -6.14 0.99
N ARG A 52 2.66 -5.98 1.13
CA ARG A 52 3.54 -6.94 1.81
C ARG A 52 3.61 -6.71 3.30
N GLY A 53 3.44 -5.47 3.74
CA GLY A 53 3.46 -5.09 5.15
C GLY A 53 3.76 -3.60 5.34
N PRO A 54 3.65 -3.10 6.58
CA PRO A 54 4.03 -1.73 6.92
C PRO A 54 5.55 -1.56 6.84
N VAL A 55 6.00 -0.37 6.44
CA VAL A 55 7.40 0.04 6.59
C VAL A 55 7.60 0.51 8.03
N TRP A 56 8.00 -0.40 8.90
CA TRP A 56 8.32 -0.12 10.31
C TRP A 56 9.60 0.73 10.50
N GLU A 57 10.38 0.91 9.43
CA GLU A 57 11.67 1.62 9.42
C GLU A 57 11.57 3.10 9.86
N LYS A 58 10.39 3.73 9.70
CA LYS A 58 10.16 5.12 10.18
C LYS A 58 9.59 5.23 11.60
N LEU A 59 9.07 4.15 12.17
CA LEU A 59 8.45 4.19 13.50
C LEU A 59 9.48 4.08 14.63
N TYR A 60 10.70 3.61 14.32
CA TYR A 60 11.81 3.54 15.27
C TYR A 60 12.87 4.61 15.00
N ARG A 61 12.48 5.89 14.87
CA ARG A 61 13.41 6.94 15.28
C ARG A 61 13.45 6.89 16.80
N LYS A 62 14.41 6.15 17.36
CA LYS A 62 14.75 6.26 18.78
C LYS A 62 14.89 7.76 19.08
N PRO A 63 14.15 8.33 20.06
CA PRO A 63 14.55 9.61 20.59
C PRO A 63 15.98 9.40 21.10
N ASP A 64 16.90 10.15 20.51
CA ASP A 64 18.30 10.21 20.90
C ASP A 64 18.35 10.38 22.42
N GLU A 65 18.96 9.41 23.09
CA GLU A 65 19.26 9.45 24.51
C GLU A 65 20.20 10.63 24.76
N LYS A 66 19.74 11.64 25.50
CA LYS A 66 20.59 12.73 26.01
C LYS A 66 20.18 13.13 27.41
#